data_AF-A0A9D6MCN0-F1
#
_entry.id   AF-A0A9D6MCN0-F1
#
_cell.length_a   1.000
_cell.length_b   1.000
_cell.length_c   1.000
_cell.angle_alpha   90.00
_cell.angle_beta   90.00
_cell.angle_gamma   90.00
#
_symmetry.space_group_name_H-M   'P 1'
#
loop_
_entity.id
_entity.type
_entity.pdbx_description
1 polymer ?
#
loop_
_entity_poly.entity_id
_entity_poly.type
_entity_poly.pdbx_seq_one_letter_code
_entity_poly.pdbx_strand_id
1 'polypeptide(L)'
;MIQFLLSMLTRWLYLIAFSLIWAAIFIVWLRTDLRAKWAALVFFTVPGIGLLCFWAAYRGRFGDCGLGLGIAIVVTVVWWLIWGRKIPPADSDRIKVWGQE
;
A
#
# COMPACT_ATOMS: atom_id res chain seq x y z
N MET A 1 33.33 10.36 -6.64
CA MET A 1 32.17 11.29 -6.56
C MET A 1 30.94 10.74 -7.29
N ILE A 2 31.02 10.36 -8.57
CA ILE A 2 29.85 9.87 -9.36
C ILE A 2 29.23 8.58 -8.78
N GLN A 3 30.03 7.59 -8.38
CA GLN A 3 29.50 6.34 -7.80
C GLN A 3 28.76 6.56 -6.47
N PHE A 4 29.20 7.54 -5.67
CA PHE A 4 28.52 7.90 -4.43
C PHE A 4 27.12 8.44 -4.71
N LEU A 5 27.00 9.38 -5.66
CA LEU A 5 25.72 9.95 -6.08
C LEU A 5 24.76 8.87 -6.62
N LEU A 6 25.26 7.94 -7.44
CA LEU A 6 24.46 6.84 -7.96
C LEU A 6 23.95 5.91 -6.84
N SER A 7 24.81 5.56 -5.88
CA SER A 7 24.43 4.70 -4.76
C SER A 7 23.35 5.35 -3.87
N MET A 8 23.47 6.66 -3.65
CA MET A 8 22.51 7.45 -2.89
C MET A 8 21.17 7.51 -3.62
N LEU A 9 21.17 7.87 -4.90
CA LEU A 9 19.96 7.96 -5.72
C LEU A 9 19.21 6.62 -5.76
N THR A 10 19.93 5.52 -5.95
CA THR A 10 19.34 4.18 -5.97
C THR A 10 18.66 3.84 -4.63
N ARG A 11 19.26 4.20 -3.49
CA ARG A 11 18.65 3.99 -2.17
C ARG A 11 17.35 4.77 -2.01
N TRP A 12 17.33 6.04 -2.43
CA TRP A 12 16.12 6.87 -2.38
C TRP A 12 15.00 6.29 -3.26
N LEU A 13 15.33 5.82 -4.46
CA LEU A 13 14.36 5.18 -5.35
C LEU A 13 13.72 3.95 -4.70
N TYR A 14 14.51 3.08 -4.06
CA TYR A 14 13.95 1.91 -3.34
C TYR A 14 13.06 2.33 -2.18
N LEU A 15 13.50 3.29 -1.37
CA LEU A 15 12.73 3.76 -0.22
C LEU A 15 11.40 4.38 -0.65
N ILE A 16 11.39 5.19 -1.70
CA ILE A 16 10.17 5.76 -2.28
C ILE A 16 9.27 4.63 -2.82
N ALA A 17 9.83 3.69 -3.59
CA ALA A 17 9.07 2.58 -4.15
C ALA A 17 8.42 1.73 -3.04
N PHE A 18 9.17 1.33 -2.02
CA PHE A 18 8.63 0.57 -0.88
C PHE A 18 7.53 1.35 -0.17
N SER A 19 7.75 2.65 0.09
CA SER A 19 6.75 3.51 0.74
C SER A 19 5.45 3.59 -0.06
N LEU A 20 5.54 3.79 -1.38
CA LEU A 20 4.38 3.91 -2.26
C LEU A 20 3.57 2.61 -2.32
N ILE A 21 4.24 1.46 -2.42
CA ILE A 21 3.55 0.16 -2.49
C ILE A 21 2.87 -0.14 -1.15
N TRP A 22 3.54 0.09 -0.02
CA TRP A 22 2.92 -0.05 1.30
C TRP A 22 1.71 0.87 1.47
N ALA A 23 1.83 2.14 1.07
CA ALA A 23 0.73 3.09 1.15
C ALA A 23 -0.46 2.65 0.28
N ALA A 24 -0.20 2.14 -0.93
CA ALA A 24 -1.24 1.61 -1.81
C ALA A 24 -1.97 0.43 -1.17
N ILE A 25 -1.24 -0.52 -0.57
CA ILE A 25 -1.82 -1.66 0.15
C ILE A 25 -2.71 -1.18 1.30
N PHE A 26 -2.25 -0.22 2.11
CA PHE A 26 -3.06 0.30 3.21
C PHE A 26 -4.30 1.06 2.75
N ILE A 27 -4.19 1.86 1.68
CA ILE A 27 -5.32 2.59 1.12
C ILE A 27 -6.37 1.61 0.59
N VAL A 28 -5.96 0.61 -0.19
CA VAL A 28 -6.87 -0.43 -0.69
C VAL A 28 -7.52 -1.17 0.48
N TRP A 29 -6.74 -1.54 1.49
CA TRP A 29 -7.26 -2.23 2.68
C TRP A 29 -8.30 -1.40 3.45
N LEU A 30 -8.03 -0.12 3.68
CA LEU A 30 -8.93 0.80 4.38
C LEU A 30 -10.22 1.05 3.61
N ARG A 31 -10.17 1.00 2.27
CA ARG A 31 -11.29 1.35 1.39
C ARG A 31 -12.08 0.14 0.91
N THR A 32 -11.55 -1.06 1.10
CA THR A 32 -12.27 -2.28 0.74
C THR A 32 -13.47 -2.49 1.65
N ASP A 33 -14.58 -2.81 1.01
CA ASP A 33 -15.86 -3.12 1.64
C ASP A 33 -15.75 -4.29 2.61
N LEU A 34 -16.45 -4.25 3.76
CA LEU A 34 -16.30 -5.26 4.82
C LEU A 34 -16.56 -6.68 4.32
N ARG A 35 -17.55 -6.85 3.42
CA ARG A 35 -17.90 -8.12 2.80
C ARG A 35 -16.81 -8.64 1.86
N ALA A 36 -16.08 -7.74 1.20
CA ALA A 36 -15.01 -8.05 0.26
C ALA A 36 -13.61 -8.05 0.90
N LYS A 37 -13.46 -7.69 2.18
CA LYS A 37 -12.16 -7.63 2.87
C LYS A 37 -11.41 -8.94 2.84
N TRP A 38 -12.11 -10.08 3.00
CA TRP A 38 -11.46 -11.39 2.88
C TRP A 38 -10.89 -11.63 1.48
N ALA A 39 -11.64 -11.29 0.44
CA ALA A 39 -11.16 -11.39 -0.93
C ALA A 39 -9.97 -10.46 -1.18
N ALA A 40 -10.04 -9.19 -0.76
CA ALA A 40 -8.92 -8.26 -0.89
C ALA A 40 -7.69 -8.72 -0.08
N LEU A 41 -7.89 -9.31 1.10
CA LEU A 41 -6.80 -9.85 1.90
C LEU A 41 -6.05 -10.95 1.13
N VAL A 42 -6.79 -11.93 0.61
CA VAL A 42 -6.22 -13.12 -0.05
C VAL A 42 -5.65 -12.81 -1.43
N PHE A 43 -6.32 -11.98 -2.22
CA PHE A 43 -5.93 -11.73 -3.61
C PHE A 43 -5.02 -10.51 -3.80
N PHE A 44 -4.98 -9.58 -2.84
CA PHE A 44 -4.21 -8.34 -2.99
C PHE A 44 -3.22 -8.13 -1.84
N THR A 45 -3.69 -8.10 -0.59
CA THR A 45 -2.84 -7.74 0.55
C THR A 45 -1.76 -8.79 0.81
N VAL A 46 -2.12 -10.07 0.94
CA VAL A 46 -1.16 -11.16 1.20
C VAL A 46 -0.16 -11.32 0.04
N PRO A 47 -0.58 -11.40 -1.23
CA PRO A 47 0.35 -11.47 -2.36
C PRO A 47 1.23 -10.22 -2.46
N GLY A 48 0.66 -9.03 -2.21
CA GLY A 48 1.40 -7.76 -2.23
C GLY A 48 2.49 -7.70 -1.17
N ILE A 49 2.19 -8.10 0.07
CA ILE A 49 3.18 -8.21 1.15
C ILE A 49 4.22 -9.27 0.83
N GLY A 50 3.80 -10.44 0.33
CA GLY A 50 4.70 -11.52 -0.07
C GLY A 50 5.70 -11.07 -1.13
N LEU A 51 5.23 -10.39 -2.17
CA LEU A 51 6.07 -9.86 -3.25
C LEU A 51 7.04 -8.79 -2.73
N LEU A 52 6.58 -7.90 -1.85
CA LEU A 52 7.40 -6.88 -1.18
C LEU A 52 8.53 -7.50 -0.35
N CYS A 53 8.20 -8.48 0.49
CA CYS A 53 9.15 -9.18 1.34
C CYS A 53 10.15 -9.98 0.50
N PHE A 54 9.67 -10.68 -0.54
CA PHE A 54 10.53 -11.40 -1.48
C PHE A 54 11.49 -10.45 -2.20
N TRP A 55 10.99 -9.30 -2.67
CA TRP A 55 11.81 -8.32 -3.37
C TRP A 55 12.84 -7.66 -2.44
N ALA A 56 12.45 -7.33 -1.21
CA ALA A 56 13.36 -6.83 -0.18
C ALA A 56 14.46 -7.86 0.15
N ALA A 57 14.12 -9.15 0.23
CA ALA A 57 15.06 -10.24 0.41
C ALA A 57 16.02 -10.36 -0.77
N TYR A 58 15.50 -10.40 -2.00
CA TYR A 58 16.29 -10.52 -3.23
C TYR A 58 17.31 -9.38 -3.39
N ARG A 59 16.95 -8.16 -2.98
CA ARG A 59 17.86 -6.99 -3.04
C ARG A 59 18.72 -6.81 -1.79
N GLY A 60 18.50 -7.57 -0.71
CA GLY A 60 19.17 -7.39 0.57
C GLY A 60 18.85 -6.05 1.24
N ARG A 61 17.64 -5.52 1.02
CA ARG A 61 17.22 -4.14 1.38
C ARG A 61 16.10 -4.11 2.42
N PHE A 62 16.15 -5.01 3.41
CA PHE A 62 15.15 -5.05 4.47
C PHE A 62 15.05 -3.75 5.27
N GLY A 63 16.17 -3.05 5.48
CA GLY A 63 16.18 -1.75 6.15
C GLY A 63 15.37 -0.69 5.41
N ASP A 64 15.56 -0.57 4.09
CA ASP A 64 14.81 0.39 3.26
C ASP A 64 13.32 -0.01 3.15
N CYS A 65 13.01 -1.31 3.14
CA CYS A 65 11.63 -1.82 3.17
C CYS A 65 10.92 -1.48 4.49
N GLY A 66 11.59 -1.69 5.63
CA GLY A 66 11.06 -1.36 6.96
C GLY A 66 10.88 0.15 7.17
N LEU A 67 11.84 0.96 6.72
CA LEU A 67 11.69 2.43 6.71
C LEU A 67 10.53 2.86 5.82
N GLY A 68 10.39 2.28 4.63
CA GLY A 68 9.29 2.56 3.73
C GLY A 68 7.92 2.20 4.34
N LEU A 69 7.83 1.08 5.06
CA LEU A 69 6.64 0.69 5.83
C LEU A 69 6.28 1.77 6.87
N GLY A 70 7.25 2.23 7.66
CA GLY A 70 7.03 3.28 8.65
C GLY A 70 6.52 4.58 8.02
N ILE A 71 7.14 5.02 6.92
CA ILE A 71 6.72 6.21 6.17
C ILE A 71 5.29 6.03 5.65
N ALA A 72 5.00 4.88 5.05
CA ALA A 72 3.66 4.57 4.53
C ALA A 72 2.59 4.61 5.62
N ILE A 73 2.85 4.04 6.80
CA ILE A 73 1.93 4.10 7.95
C ILE A 73 1.64 5.55 8.32
N VAL A 74 2.67 6.38 8.50
CA VAL A 74 2.51 7.79 8.88
C VAL A 74 1.70 8.54 7.82
N VAL A 75 2.08 8.41 6.54
CA VAL A 75 1.40 9.08 5.43
C VAL A 75 -0.07 8.66 5.34
N THR A 76 -0.35 7.36 5.42
CA THR A 76 -1.72 6.84 5.35
C THR A 76 -2.55 7.28 6.55
N VAL A 77 -1.99 7.28 7.76
CA VAL A 77 -2.68 7.76 8.98
C VAL A 77 -3.01 9.25 8.86
N VAL A 78 -2.04 10.07 8.46
CA VAL A 78 -2.24 11.51 8.25
C VAL A 78 -3.32 11.76 7.21
N TRP A 79 -3.23 11.10 6.06
CA TRP A 79 -4.25 11.19 5.01
C TRP A 79 -5.64 10.76 5.50
N TRP A 80 -5.71 9.65 6.26
CA TRP A 80 -6.96 9.13 6.78
C TRP A 80 -7.64 10.12 7.72
N LEU A 81 -6.87 10.72 8.65
CA LEU A 81 -7.37 11.69 9.61
C LEU A 81 -7.87 12.98 8.95
N ILE A 82 -7.19 13.46 7.90
CA ILE A 82 -7.52 14.73 7.23
C ILE A 82 -8.70 14.57 6.26
N TRP A 83 -8.65 13.54 5.40
CA TRP A 83 -9.59 13.37 4.30
C TRP A 83 -10.29 12.01 4.28
N GLY A 84 -9.57 10.92 4.55
CA GLY A 84 -10.10 9.56 4.36
C GLY A 84 -11.41 9.29 5.12
N ARG A 85 -11.55 9.80 6.34
CA ARG A 85 -12.78 9.66 7.16
C ARG A 85 -14.01 10.36 6.59
N LYS A 86 -13.83 11.35 5.71
CA LYS A 86 -14.93 12.12 5.10
C LYS A 86 -15.49 11.44 3.86
N ILE A 87 -14.77 10.49 3.29
CA ILE A 87 -15.20 9.80 2.08
C ILE A 87 -16.02 8.57 2.52
N PRO A 88 -17.27 8.42 2.05
CA PRO A 88 -18.07 7.28 2.43
C PRO A 88 -17.35 5.97 2.07
N PRO A 89 -17.55 4.91 2.87
CA PRO A 89 -17.06 3.58 2.52
C PRO A 89 -17.67 3.16 1.18
N ALA A 90 -16.96 2.29 0.46
CA ALA A 90 -17.56 1.59 -0.67
C ALA A 90 -18.77 0.82 -0.13
N ASP A 91 -19.92 0.94 -0.80
CA ASP A 91 -21.15 0.24 -0.46
C ASP A 91 -21.65 -0.44 -1.73
N SER A 92 -21.48 -1.76 -1.78
CA SER A 92 -21.96 -2.59 -2.88
C SER A 92 -23.47 -2.58 -3.04
N ASP A 93 -24.24 -2.27 -1.98
CA ASP A 93 -25.71 -2.36 -1.99
C ASP A 93 -26.35 -1.21 -2.79
N ARG A 94 -25.59 -0.13 -3.07
CA ARG A 94 -26.03 0.96 -3.95
C ARG A 94 -25.81 0.68 -5.44
N ILE A 95 -25.13 -0.39 -5.81
CA ILE A 95 -24.92 -0.76 -7.20
C ILE A 95 -26.22 -1.38 -7.72
N LYS A 96 -27.09 -0.56 -8.31
CA LYS A 96 -28.32 -1.03 -8.96
C LYS A 96 -27.95 -1.84 -10.20
N VAL A 97 -27.96 -3.16 -10.08
CA VAL A 97 -27.92 -4.07 -11.22
C VAL A 97 -29.27 -3.96 -11.93
N TRP A 98 -29.27 -3.56 -13.20
CA TRP A 98 -30.50 -3.52 -14.00
C TRP A 98 -31.08 -4.94 -14.07
N GLY A 99 -32.29 -5.13 -13.52
CA GLY A 99 -33.02 -6.40 -13.57
C GLY A 99 -33.23 -7.12 -12.23
N GLN A 100 -32.80 -6.54 -11.09
CA GLN A 100 -33.28 -7.01 -9.77
C GLN A 100 -34.45 -6.14 -9.31
N GLU A 101 -35.65 -6.72 -9.32
CA GLU A 101 -36.85 -6.22 -8.64
C GLU A 101 -36.87 -6.69 -7.18
#